data_AF-A0A3R9DCZ0-F1
#
_entry.id   AF-A0A3R9DCZ0-F1
#
_cell.length_a   1.000
_cell.length_b   1.000
_cell.length_c   1.000
_cell.angle_alpha   90.00
_cell.angle_beta   90.00
_cell.angle_gamma   90.00
#
_symmetry.space_group_name_H-M   'P 1'
#
loop_
_entity.id
_entity.type
_entity.pdbx_description
1 polymer ?
#
loop_
_entity_poly.entity_id
_entity_poly.type
_entity_poly.pdbx_seq_one_letter_code
_entity_poly.pdbx_strand_id
1 'polypeptide(L)'
;MNQLSAAQLWGTLNDLLTGRGQDDGDELPGAELAVFDEGVEVFRAALARHARRDDDDPAVIWVRPLVVPAGCRHGLPAFDIGVVRRRALHVRTAAANGEGLDLGLMTGQRAVVQPARGPQLAVLQDFDTWTATLSALERAEIEALDHD
;
A
#
# COMPACT_ATOMS: atom_id res chain seq x y z
N MET A 1 22.09 5.95 -3.69
CA MET A 1 20.89 5.21 -3.22
C MET A 1 21.38 4.08 -2.34
N ASN A 2 20.87 3.98 -1.11
CA ASN A 2 21.28 2.93 -0.18
C ASN A 2 20.40 1.69 -0.41
N GLN A 3 20.99 0.61 -0.93
CA GLN A 3 20.27 -0.65 -1.14
C GLN A 3 19.84 -1.23 0.21
N LEU A 4 18.59 -1.68 0.29
CA LEU A 4 18.03 -2.29 1.48
C LEU A 4 18.12 -3.81 1.39
N SER A 5 18.48 -4.45 2.50
CA SER A 5 18.22 -5.89 2.67
C SER A 5 16.72 -6.17 2.69
N ALA A 6 16.31 -7.42 2.46
CA ALA A 6 14.92 -7.83 2.51
C ALA A 6 14.24 -7.53 3.86
N ALA A 7 14.97 -7.68 4.98
CA ALA A 7 14.45 -7.36 6.31
C ALA A 7 14.26 -5.85 6.51
N GLN A 8 15.18 -5.02 6.01
CA GLN A 8 15.07 -3.56 6.08
C GLN A 8 13.93 -3.06 5.19
N LEU A 9 13.83 -3.58 3.96
CA LEU A 9 12.70 -3.31 3.06
C LEU A 9 11.37 -3.60 3.77
N TRP A 10 11.25 -4.78 4.39
CA TRP A 10 10.03 -5.18 5.07
C TRP A 10 9.68 -4.26 6.25
N GLY A 11 10.67 -3.91 7.08
CA GLY A 11 10.47 -2.97 8.18
C GLY A 11 10.00 -1.60 7.69
N THR A 12 10.75 -1.01 6.75
CA THR A 12 10.43 0.32 6.20
C THR A 12 9.07 0.35 5.50
N LEU A 13 8.69 -0.71 4.79
CA LEU A 13 7.39 -0.79 4.14
C LEU A 13 6.26 -0.80 5.18
N ASN A 14 6.38 -1.59 6.25
CA ASN A 14 5.37 -1.62 7.30
C ASN A 14 5.26 -0.28 8.03
N ASP A 15 6.38 0.37 8.31
CA ASP A 15 6.38 1.70 8.93
C ASP A 15 5.66 2.72 8.03
N LEU A 16 5.95 2.71 6.72
CA LEU A 16 5.25 3.53 5.72
C LEU A 16 3.74 3.26 5.68
N LEU A 17 3.32 1.99 5.59
CA LEU A 17 1.91 1.62 5.48
C LEU A 17 1.11 1.98 6.74
N THR A 18 1.73 1.85 7.92
CA THR A 18 1.09 2.19 9.19
C THR A 18 1.17 3.68 9.52
N GLY A 19 1.96 4.44 8.76
CA GLY A 19 2.27 5.84 9.01
C GLY A 19 3.23 6.09 10.18
N ARG A 20 3.88 5.04 10.69
CA ARG A 20 4.81 5.17 11.81
C ARG A 20 6.03 6.00 11.41
N GLY A 21 6.33 7.03 12.21
CA GLY A 21 7.49 7.91 11.97
C GLY A 21 7.26 8.95 10.88
N GLN A 22 6.04 9.08 10.38
CA GLN A 22 5.60 10.18 9.52
C GLN A 22 5.01 11.25 10.45
N ASP A 23 5.86 12.09 11.05
CA ASP A 23 5.44 13.17 11.97
C ASP A 23 4.62 14.24 11.22
N ASP A 24 3.32 14.01 11.05
CA ASP A 24 2.36 14.95 10.45
C ASP A 24 1.17 15.21 11.41
N GLY A 25 1.49 15.45 12.69
CA GLY A 25 0.50 15.68 13.75
C GLY A 25 -0.18 14.40 14.25
N ASP A 26 -1.48 14.48 14.60
CA ASP A 26 -2.27 13.33 15.07
C ASP A 26 -2.72 12.39 13.92
N GLU A 27 -2.48 12.76 12.67
CA GLU A 27 -2.81 11.94 11.50
C GLU A 27 -1.64 11.04 11.12
N LEU A 28 -1.91 9.75 10.90
CA LEU A 28 -0.95 8.78 10.37
C LEU A 28 -1.21 8.62 8.86
N PRO A 29 -0.48 9.32 7.97
CA PRO A 29 -0.88 9.46 6.58
C PRO A 29 -0.79 8.17 5.78
N GLY A 30 -0.06 7.16 6.29
CA GLY A 30 0.06 5.86 5.62
C GLY A 30 0.87 5.99 4.33
N ALA A 31 0.55 5.18 3.32
CA ALA A 31 1.36 5.13 2.10
C ALA A 31 0.55 5.18 0.82
N GLU A 32 1.20 5.65 -0.24
CA GLU A 32 0.77 5.55 -1.62
C GLU A 32 1.81 4.80 -2.47
N LEU A 33 1.34 4.16 -3.54
CA LEU A 33 2.15 3.50 -4.55
C LEU A 33 2.07 4.29 -5.86
N ALA A 34 3.22 4.65 -6.42
CA ALA A 34 3.35 5.13 -7.79
C ALA A 34 4.18 4.13 -8.60
N VAL A 35 3.72 3.76 -9.80
CA VAL A 35 4.45 2.86 -10.70
C VAL A 35 4.84 3.62 -11.95
N PHE A 36 6.09 3.45 -12.37
CA PHE A 36 6.70 4.07 -13.52
C PHE A 36 7.14 3.00 -14.51
N ASP A 37 6.84 3.24 -15.78
CA ASP A 37 7.32 2.48 -16.92
C ASP A 37 8.11 3.42 -17.84
N GLU A 38 9.37 3.07 -18.15
CA GLU A 38 10.30 3.93 -18.89
C GLU A 38 10.39 5.38 -18.38
N GLY A 39 10.20 5.58 -17.07
CA GLY A 39 10.24 6.89 -16.40
C GLY A 39 8.92 7.68 -16.45
N VAL A 40 7.88 7.16 -17.09
CA VAL A 40 6.54 7.73 -17.13
C VAL A 40 5.68 7.09 -16.03
N GLU A 41 5.01 7.90 -15.22
CA GLU A 41 4.05 7.38 -14.24
C GLU A 41 2.84 6.78 -14.96
N VAL A 42 2.60 5.48 -14.72
CA VAL A 42 1.50 4.73 -15.36
C VAL A 42 0.40 4.34 -14.37
N PHE A 43 0.68 4.45 -13.06
CA PHE A 43 -0.28 4.11 -12.01
C PHE A 43 0.04 4.85 -10.72
N ARG A 44 -1.00 5.28 -10.00
CA ARG A 44 -0.92 5.83 -8.65
C ARG A 44 -2.15 5.47 -7.85
N ALA A 45 -1.96 5.01 -6.61
CA ALA A 45 -3.05 4.74 -5.68
C ALA A 45 -2.58 4.83 -4.23
N ALA A 46 -3.49 5.11 -3.30
CA ALA A 46 -3.23 4.88 -1.88
C ALA A 46 -3.05 3.38 -1.62
N LEU A 47 -2.34 3.01 -0.56
CA LEU A 47 -2.17 1.62 -0.15
C LEU A 47 -2.92 1.39 1.16
N ALA A 48 -3.64 0.28 1.25
CA ALA A 48 -4.15 -0.18 2.54
C ALA A 48 -2.98 -0.39 3.52
N ARG A 49 -3.27 -0.30 4.82
CA ARG A 49 -2.26 -0.32 5.90
C ARG A 49 -1.56 -1.67 6.13
N HIS A 50 -1.73 -2.62 5.22
CA HIS A 50 -1.26 -4.00 5.35
C HIS A 50 -0.54 -4.47 4.08
N ALA A 51 0.49 -5.28 4.29
CA ALA A 51 1.18 -6.04 3.26
C ALA A 51 1.42 -7.46 3.75
N ARG A 52 1.63 -8.39 2.81
CA ARG A 52 2.02 -9.78 3.08
C ARG A 52 3.23 -10.13 2.22
N ARG A 53 4.19 -10.87 2.76
CA ARG A 53 5.22 -11.51 1.94
C ARG A 53 4.70 -12.85 1.45
N ASP A 54 5.05 -13.20 0.23
CA ASP A 54 4.78 -14.55 -0.24
C ASP A 54 5.62 -15.57 0.54
N ASP A 55 5.00 -16.70 0.89
CA ASP A 55 5.62 -17.73 1.72
C ASP A 55 6.62 -18.56 0.91
N ASP A 56 6.37 -18.71 -0.40
CA ASP A 56 7.23 -19.46 -1.32
C ASP A 56 8.31 -18.57 -1.94
N ASP A 57 8.02 -17.29 -2.17
CA ASP A 57 8.96 -16.32 -2.71
C ASP A 57 9.02 -15.00 -1.91
N PRO A 58 9.98 -14.83 -0.98
CA PRO A 58 10.12 -13.61 -0.18
C PRO A 58 10.37 -12.32 -0.98
N ALA A 59 10.71 -12.41 -2.28
CA ALA A 59 10.84 -11.26 -3.17
C ALA A 59 9.48 -10.75 -3.69
N VAL A 60 8.42 -11.55 -3.54
CA VAL A 60 7.04 -11.18 -3.88
C VAL A 60 6.36 -10.58 -2.65
N ILE A 61 5.94 -9.32 -2.80
CA ILE A 61 5.22 -8.58 -1.77
C ILE A 61 3.80 -8.31 -2.26
N TRP A 62 2.82 -8.76 -1.50
CA TRP A 62 1.41 -8.49 -1.73
C TRP A 62 1.01 -7.20 -1.03
N VAL A 63 0.51 -6.25 -1.80
CA VAL A 63 -0.05 -4.98 -1.30
C VAL A 63 -1.47 -4.81 -1.81
N ARG A 64 -2.25 -3.91 -1.20
CA ARG A 64 -3.62 -3.61 -1.64
C ARG A 64 -3.75 -2.13 -2.03
N PRO A 65 -3.60 -1.79 -3.32
CA PRO A 65 -3.86 -0.45 -3.81
C PRO A 65 -5.35 -0.11 -3.74
N LEU A 66 -5.67 0.97 -3.05
CA LEU A 66 -7.00 1.54 -2.93
C LEU A 66 -7.31 2.35 -4.19
N VAL A 67 -7.76 1.66 -5.23
CA VAL A 67 -8.43 2.31 -6.36
C VAL A 67 -9.84 2.72 -5.94
N VAL A 68 -10.21 3.94 -6.31
CA VAL A 68 -11.47 4.70 -6.07
C VAL A 68 -12.64 3.88 -5.49
N PRO A 69 -13.38 4.39 -4.47
CA PRO A 69 -14.50 3.68 -3.86
C PRO A 69 -15.47 3.08 -4.89
N ALA A 70 -15.86 1.82 -4.69
CA ALA A 70 -16.75 1.10 -5.61
C ALA A 70 -18.22 1.59 -5.53
N GLY A 71 -18.55 2.37 -4.50
CA GLY A 71 -19.87 2.99 -4.31
C GLY A 71 -20.00 3.59 -2.93
N CYS A 72 -21.24 3.71 -2.45
CA CYS A 72 -21.55 4.12 -1.07
C CYS A 72 -22.38 3.05 -0.36
N ARG A 73 -22.06 2.76 0.91
CA ARG A 73 -22.85 1.87 1.79
C ARG A 73 -23.14 2.64 3.08
N HIS A 74 -24.42 2.76 3.42
CA HIS A 74 -24.88 3.55 4.58
C HIS A 74 -24.39 5.02 4.63
N GLY A 75 -24.19 5.63 3.45
CA GLY A 75 -23.73 7.02 3.35
C GLY A 75 -22.22 7.22 3.45
N LEU A 76 -21.44 6.13 3.61
CA LEU A 76 -19.98 6.14 3.59
C LEU A 76 -19.46 5.55 2.27
N PRO A 77 -18.27 5.98 1.79
CA PRO A 77 -17.57 5.31 0.71
C PRO A 77 -17.41 3.82 1.03
N ALA A 78 -17.86 2.96 0.12
CA ALA A 78 -17.74 1.53 0.24
C ALA A 78 -16.64 1.03 -0.69
N PHE A 79 -15.70 0.29 -0.11
CA PHE A 79 -14.67 -0.39 -0.86
C PHE A 79 -15.11 -1.84 -1.05
N ASP A 80 -15.32 -2.24 -2.30
CA ASP A 80 -15.56 -3.64 -2.61
C ASP A 80 -14.20 -4.36 -2.59
N ILE A 81 -14.03 -5.27 -1.62
CA ILE A 81 -12.78 -6.03 -1.41
C ILE A 81 -12.44 -6.88 -2.65
N GLY A 82 -13.45 -7.28 -3.45
CA GLY A 82 -13.27 -7.99 -4.72
C GLY A 82 -12.88 -7.07 -5.90
N VAL A 83 -13.02 -5.75 -5.74
CA VAL A 83 -12.60 -4.72 -6.71
C VAL A 83 -11.25 -4.12 -6.32
N VAL A 84 -11.01 -3.90 -5.03
CA VAL A 84 -9.73 -3.43 -4.47
C VAL A 84 -8.76 -4.62 -4.34
N ARG A 85 -8.49 -5.28 -5.46
CA ARG A 85 -7.71 -6.52 -5.50
C ARG A 85 -6.27 -6.30 -5.04
N ARG A 86 -5.71 -7.31 -4.38
CA ARG A 86 -4.29 -7.34 -4.04
C ARG A 86 -3.44 -7.33 -5.32
N ARG A 87 -2.25 -6.76 -5.23
CA ARG A 87 -1.27 -6.72 -6.31
C ARG A 87 0.04 -7.29 -5.78
N ALA A 88 0.59 -8.24 -6.54
CA ALA A 88 1.93 -8.75 -6.31
C ALA A 88 2.96 -7.78 -6.91
N LEU A 89 3.88 -7.30 -6.07
CA LEU A 89 5.09 -6.61 -6.46
C LEU A 89 6.24 -7.62 -6.37
N HIS A 90 6.71 -8.10 -7.52
CA HIS A 90 7.90 -8.94 -7.56
C HIS A 90 9.15 -8.06 -7.56
N VAL A 91 9.74 -7.86 -6.38
CA VAL A 91 10.83 -6.92 -6.13
C VAL A 91 12.17 -7.54 -6.51
N ARG A 92 12.90 -6.86 -7.40
CA ARG A 92 14.28 -7.20 -7.78
C ARG A 92 15.31 -6.47 -6.92
N THR A 93 15.06 -5.19 -6.66
CA THR A 93 15.95 -4.32 -5.89
C THR A 93 15.13 -3.35 -5.06
N ALA A 94 15.61 -3.00 -3.88
CA ALA A 94 14.98 -1.98 -3.04
C ALA A 94 16.01 -0.99 -2.53
N ALA A 95 15.64 0.28 -2.48
CA ALA A 95 16.46 1.34 -1.91
C ALA A 95 15.59 2.35 -1.15
N ALA A 96 16.13 2.92 -0.09
CA ALA A 96 15.52 4.08 0.55
C ALA A 96 15.64 5.31 -0.37
N ASN A 97 14.57 6.11 -0.43
CA ASN A 97 14.49 7.36 -1.19
C ASN A 97 13.80 8.44 -0.36
N GLY A 98 14.57 9.19 0.43
CA GLY A 98 14.02 10.18 1.36
C GLY A 98 13.11 9.49 2.39
N GLU A 99 11.86 9.92 2.44
CA GLU A 99 10.81 9.33 3.29
C GLU A 99 10.17 8.08 2.69
N GLY A 100 10.54 7.69 1.46
CA GLY A 100 9.93 6.58 0.74
C GLY A 100 10.88 5.43 0.42
N LEU A 101 10.34 4.45 -0.29
CA LEU A 101 11.00 3.28 -0.86
C LEU A 101 10.95 3.34 -2.38
N ASP A 102 12.09 3.06 -2.99
CA ASP A 102 12.25 2.87 -4.43
C ASP A 102 12.48 1.38 -4.70
N LEU A 103 11.59 0.79 -5.49
CA LEU A 103 11.55 -0.63 -5.81
C LEU A 103 11.77 -0.81 -7.31
N GLY A 104 12.83 -1.53 -7.67
CA GLY A 104 12.97 -2.07 -9.02
C GLY A 104 12.23 -3.40 -9.10
N LEU A 105 11.30 -3.54 -10.03
CA LEU A 105 10.50 -4.76 -10.20
C LEU A 105 11.14 -5.70 -11.23
N MET A 106 10.85 -7.01 -11.15
CA MET A 106 11.32 -8.01 -12.12
C MET A 106 10.80 -7.74 -13.54
N THR A 107 9.68 -7.04 -13.68
CA THR A 107 9.12 -6.60 -14.97
C THR A 107 9.95 -5.51 -15.66
N GLY A 108 10.94 -4.92 -14.97
CA GLY A 108 11.69 -3.76 -15.44
C GLY A 108 11.09 -2.43 -15.01
N GLN A 109 9.86 -2.43 -14.51
CA GLN A 109 9.20 -1.23 -13.98
C GLN A 109 9.81 -0.79 -12.65
N ARG A 110 9.56 0.48 -12.31
CA ARG A 110 9.95 1.08 -11.02
C ARG A 110 8.70 1.40 -10.21
N ALA A 111 8.64 0.94 -8.97
CA ALA A 111 7.58 1.28 -8.03
C ALA A 111 8.16 2.16 -6.91
N VAL A 112 7.45 3.22 -6.55
CA VAL A 112 7.78 4.10 -5.44
C VAL A 112 6.67 4.00 -4.41
N VAL A 113 7.02 3.67 -3.17
CA VAL A 113 6.12 3.70 -2.02
C VAL A 113 6.53 4.87 -1.14
N GLN A 114 5.62 5.77 -0.83
CA GLN A 114 5.92 7.00 -0.08
C GLN A 114 4.72 7.42 0.77
N PRO A 115 4.87 8.38 1.72
CA PRO A 115 3.72 8.87 2.48
C PRO A 115 2.59 9.34 1.56
N ALA A 116 1.35 8.93 1.85
CA ALA A 116 0.21 9.34 1.04
C ALA A 116 -0.04 10.85 1.16
N ARG A 117 -0.39 11.51 0.05
CA ARG A 117 -0.65 12.97 0.04
C ARG A 117 -1.87 13.30 -0.79
N GLY A 118 -2.47 14.46 -0.51
CA GLY A 118 -3.56 15.02 -1.33
C GLY A 118 -4.71 14.02 -1.55
N PRO A 119 -5.10 13.71 -2.81
CA PRO A 119 -6.19 12.79 -3.09
C PRO A 119 -6.00 11.37 -2.53
N GLN A 120 -4.76 10.87 -2.50
CA GLN A 120 -4.47 9.52 -1.99
C GLN A 120 -4.68 9.45 -0.48
N LEU A 121 -4.30 10.51 0.25
CA LEU A 121 -4.55 10.60 1.69
C LEU A 121 -6.06 10.61 1.98
N ALA A 122 -6.85 11.36 1.23
CA ALA A 122 -8.31 11.38 1.38
C ALA A 122 -8.94 10.00 1.15
N VAL A 123 -8.50 9.26 0.13
CA VAL A 123 -8.95 7.87 -0.12
C VAL A 123 -8.59 6.95 1.04
N LEU A 124 -7.40 7.11 1.63
CA LEU A 124 -6.99 6.31 2.77
C LEU A 124 -7.85 6.61 4.02
N GLN A 125 -8.15 7.89 4.27
CA GLN A 125 -9.02 8.31 5.38
C GLN A 125 -10.45 7.76 5.20
N ASP A 126 -10.98 7.78 3.97
CA ASP A 126 -12.27 7.15 3.65
C ASP A 126 -12.24 5.64 3.91
N PHE A 127 -11.14 4.97 3.52
CA PHE A 127 -10.95 3.55 3.74
C PHE A 127 -10.87 3.19 5.22
N ASP A 128 -10.14 3.97 6.02
CA ASP A 128 -10.05 3.77 7.47
C ASP A 128 -11.40 3.97 8.15
N THR A 129 -12.13 5.02 7.76
CA THR A 129 -13.48 5.31 8.26
C THR A 129 -14.43 4.16 7.95
N TRP A 130 -14.41 3.65 6.71
CA TRP A 130 -15.21 2.50 6.31
C TRP A 130 -14.82 1.24 7.08
N THR A 131 -13.53 0.95 7.19
CA THR A 131 -13.02 -0.24 7.90
C THR A 131 -13.41 -0.22 9.38
N ALA A 132 -13.48 0.95 10.01
CA ALA A 132 -13.96 1.10 11.39
C ALA A 132 -15.43 0.74 11.58
N THR A 133 -16.24 0.68 10.52
CA THR A 133 -17.64 0.23 10.57
C THR A 133 -17.82 -1.28 10.44
N LEU A 134 -16.77 -2.00 10.06
CA LEU A 134 -16.81 -3.43 9.82
C LEU A 134 -16.71 -4.24 11.12
N SER A 135 -17.26 -5.45 11.10
CA SER A 135 -17.06 -6.42 12.18
C SER A 135 -15.60 -6.85 12.28
N ALA A 136 -15.21 -7.44 13.42
CA ALA A 136 -13.86 -7.97 13.58
C ALA A 136 -13.52 -9.07 12.56
N LEU A 137 -14.51 -9.88 12.15
CA LEU A 137 -14.33 -10.92 11.15
C LEU A 137 -14.04 -10.32 9.77
N GLU A 138 -14.86 -9.35 9.33
CA GLU A 138 -14.67 -8.67 8.05
C GLU A 138 -13.34 -7.91 7.99
N ARG A 139 -12.88 -7.31 9.10
CA ARG A 139 -11.56 -6.68 9.17
C ARG A 139 -10.42 -7.69 9.04
N ALA A 140 -10.51 -8.82 9.74
CA ALA A 140 -9.51 -9.87 9.66
C ALA A 140 -9.36 -10.42 8.22
N GLU A 141 -10.46 -10.53 7.47
CA GLU A 141 -10.43 -10.94 6.06
C GLU A 141 -9.69 -9.92 5.17
N ILE A 142 -9.84 -8.62 5.44
CA ILE A 142 -9.12 -7.56 4.73
C ILE A 142 -7.63 -7.61 5.06
N GLU A 143 -7.29 -7.78 6.34
CA GLU A 143 -5.92 -7.82 6.87
C GLU A 143 -5.15 -9.05 6.42
N ALA A 144 -5.81 -10.21 6.38
CA ALA A 144 -5.20 -11.47 5.97
C ALA A 144 -4.67 -11.41 4.53
N LEU A 145 -5.27 -10.57 3.68
CA LEU A 145 -4.94 -10.47 2.26
C LEU A 145 -5.01 -11.83 1.54
N ASP A 146 -5.81 -12.80 2.03
CA ASP A 146 -5.83 -14.20 1.54
C ASP A 146 -6.60 -14.39 0.22
N HIS A 147 -7.50 -13.46 -0.13
CA HIS A 147 -8.34 -13.55 -1.32
C HIS A 147 -7.84 -12.67 -2.48
N ASP A 148 -7.78 -13.25 -3.69
CA ASP A 148 -7.32 -12.66 -4.96
C ASP A 148 -8.34 -11.70 -5.63
#